data_AF-A0A821CRN0-F1
#
_entry.id   AF-A0A821CRN0-F1
#
_cell.length_a   1.000
_cell.length_b   1.000
_cell.length_c   1.000
_cell.angle_alpha   90.00
_cell.angle_beta   90.00
_cell.angle_gamma   90.00
#
_symmetry.space_group_name_H-M   'P 1'
#
loop_
_entity.id
_entity.type
_entity.pdbx_description
1 polymer ?
#
loop_
_entity_poly.entity_id
_entity_poly.type
_entity_poly.pdbx_seq_one_letter_code
_entity_poly.pdbx_strand_id
1 'polypeptide(L)'
;MVSVCSIPPKPIKPFESYSLFPNGNDELIESAAVSSRFLIVYSRKKQDTMTGTMYFFNHECKSVLQNGIHQSIPVHHILCDQNANRLYCLDRMRCTIYYHTLPNNLNEIETCMKTRRDFTQFNSNYGAFKMLQNDEILGFYERNECTVHLYDKKTAEKLDDFKCEHFMDKYESWGIIAIRKDNNSLIFKVDERDDHDAANRQHIVYEVSRSTKQIISQIQLNSVFGMIIGPNNEVILGIRQTKDSGIIQCYIRK
;
A
#
# COMPACT_ATOMS: atom_id res chain seq x y z
N MET A 1 6.13 11.14 27.53
CA MET A 1 6.49 12.48 27.01
C MET A 1 6.39 12.45 25.49
N VAL A 2 5.27 12.93 24.95
CA VAL A 2 5.02 13.07 23.51
C VAL A 2 5.53 14.45 23.12
N SER A 3 6.49 14.52 22.19
CA SER A 3 7.01 15.80 21.69
C SER A 3 6.15 16.24 20.50
N VAL A 4 5.54 17.41 20.61
CA VAL A 4 4.81 18.05 19.50
C VAL A 4 5.76 19.05 18.85
N CYS A 5 6.35 18.68 17.72
CA CYS A 5 7.10 19.64 16.90
C CYS A 5 6.12 20.35 15.97
N SER A 6 5.75 21.58 16.31
CA SER A 6 5.05 22.48 15.38
C SER A 6 6.09 23.17 14.48
N ILE A 7 6.16 22.76 13.21
CA ILE A 7 6.91 23.52 12.20
C ILE A 7 5.97 24.59 11.65
N PRO A 8 6.25 25.90 11.81
CA PRO A 8 5.44 26.94 11.18
C PRO A 8 5.56 26.81 9.66
N PRO A 9 4.44 26.83 8.90
CA PRO A 9 4.51 26.71 7.46
C PRO A 9 5.16 27.97 6.89
N LYS A 10 6.33 27.82 6.26
CA LYS A 10 6.80 28.80 5.27
C LYS A 10 5.77 28.86 4.13
N PRO A 11 5.57 30.01 3.47
CA PRO A 11 4.65 30.10 2.34
C PRO A 11 5.01 29.05 1.30
N ILE A 12 4.12 28.06 1.16
CA ILE A 12 4.30 26.88 0.32
C ILE A 12 4.02 27.34 -1.11
N LYS A 13 4.98 27.15 -2.03
CA LYS A 13 4.66 27.19 -3.47
C LYS A 13 3.44 26.29 -3.69
N PRO A 14 2.40 26.71 -4.42
CA PRO A 14 1.23 25.88 -4.63
C PRO A 14 1.67 24.50 -5.13
N PHE A 15 1.04 23.44 -4.61
CA PHE A 15 1.24 22.10 -5.15
C PHE A 15 0.87 22.12 -6.62
N GLU A 16 1.81 21.75 -7.48
CA GLU A 16 1.54 21.56 -8.91
C GLU A 16 0.82 20.22 -9.07
N SER A 17 -0.41 20.26 -9.60
CA SER A 17 -1.17 19.07 -9.94
C SER A 17 -0.88 18.66 -11.38
N TYR A 18 -0.53 17.40 -11.58
CA TYR A 18 -0.27 16.83 -12.89
C TYR A 18 -1.34 15.78 -13.23
N SER A 19 -1.99 15.94 -14.38
CA SER A 19 -2.87 14.91 -14.94
C SER A 19 -2.04 13.92 -15.75
N LEU A 20 -1.79 12.75 -15.18
CA LEU A 20 -0.92 11.72 -15.78
C LEU A 20 -1.57 10.96 -16.94
N PHE A 21 -2.90 10.99 -17.04
CA PHE A 21 -3.66 10.27 -18.06
C PHE A 21 -4.54 11.25 -18.85
N PRO A 22 -4.63 11.11 -20.19
CA PRO A 22 -5.70 11.77 -20.93
C PRO A 22 -7.03 11.20 -20.45
N ASN A 23 -7.99 12.08 -20.16
CA ASN A 23 -9.31 11.78 -19.61
C ASN A 23 -10.18 10.85 -20.50
N GLY A 24 -9.79 9.58 -20.64
CA GLY A 24 -10.65 8.54 -21.17
C GLY A 24 -11.58 8.03 -20.07
N ASN A 25 -12.88 8.23 -20.21
CA ASN A 25 -13.88 7.77 -19.23
C ASN A 25 -13.88 6.24 -19.01
N ASP A 26 -13.16 5.49 -19.84
CA ASP A 26 -13.17 4.03 -19.88
C ASP A 26 -11.97 3.37 -19.21
N GLU A 27 -10.99 4.12 -18.70
CA GLU A 27 -9.84 3.57 -17.99
C GLU A 27 -9.96 3.72 -16.46
N LEU A 28 -9.37 2.77 -15.73
CA LEU A 28 -9.31 2.73 -14.28
C LEU A 28 -7.85 2.49 -13.86
N ILE A 29 -7.34 3.37 -13.00
CA ILE A 29 -6.10 3.12 -12.27
C ILE A 29 -6.40 2.07 -11.20
N GLU A 30 -5.83 0.89 -11.36
CA GLU A 30 -6.03 -0.22 -10.42
C GLU A 30 -4.97 -0.17 -9.30
N SER A 31 -3.74 0.24 -9.60
CA SER A 31 -2.68 0.37 -8.60
C SER A 31 -1.58 1.34 -9.03
N ALA A 32 -0.94 1.98 -8.04
CA ALA A 32 0.25 2.80 -8.24
C ALA A 32 1.30 2.49 -7.16
N ALA A 33 2.58 2.66 -7.50
CA ALA A 33 3.69 2.55 -6.57
C ALA A 33 4.80 3.55 -6.95
N VAL A 34 5.62 3.92 -5.98
CA VAL A 34 6.73 4.85 -6.17
C VAL A 34 8.04 4.15 -5.84
N SER A 35 9.02 4.27 -6.75
CA SER A 35 10.41 3.92 -6.52
C SER A 35 11.27 5.19 -6.46
N SER A 36 12.57 5.03 -6.17
CA SER A 36 13.52 6.15 -6.21
C SER A 36 13.65 6.79 -7.58
N ARG A 37 13.23 6.10 -8.65
CA ARG A 37 13.37 6.55 -10.04
C ARG A 37 12.06 6.85 -10.72
N PHE A 38 11.01 6.13 -10.37
CA PHE A 38 9.76 6.13 -11.12
C PHE A 38 8.54 6.22 -10.22
N LEU A 39 7.54 6.95 -10.68
CA LEU A 39 6.15 6.66 -10.36
C LEU A 39 5.65 5.62 -11.37
N ILE A 40 5.17 4.49 -10.86
CA ILE A 40 4.70 3.36 -11.64
C ILE A 40 3.19 3.28 -11.44
N VAL A 41 2.44 3.21 -12.54
CA VAL A 41 0.98 3.13 -12.50
C VAL A 41 0.52 2.00 -13.39
N TYR A 42 -0.33 1.13 -12.86
CA TYR A 42 -1.04 0.15 -13.65
C TYR A 42 -2.49 0.60 -13.86
N SER A 43 -2.87 0.70 -15.13
CA SER A 43 -4.22 1.06 -15.57
C SER A 43 -4.77 -0.03 -16.47
N ARG A 44 -6.10 -0.18 -16.48
CA ARG A 44 -6.83 -1.08 -17.38
C ARG A 44 -8.13 -0.44 -17.82
N LYS A 45 -8.71 -0.95 -18.91
CA LYS A 45 -10.07 -0.56 -19.30
C LYS A 45 -11.08 -1.11 -18.28
N LYS A 46 -12.13 -0.37 -17.96
CA LYS A 46 -13.16 -0.77 -16.98
C LYS A 46 -13.78 -2.13 -17.31
N GLN A 47 -13.99 -2.41 -18.60
CA GLN A 47 -14.56 -3.65 -19.11
C GLN A 47 -13.54 -4.79 -19.26
N ASP A 48 -12.24 -4.49 -19.25
CA ASP A 48 -11.18 -5.49 -19.33
C ASP A 48 -10.63 -5.77 -17.92
N THR A 49 -10.88 -6.97 -17.41
CA THR A 49 -10.38 -7.41 -16.10
C THR A 49 -9.15 -8.30 -16.22
N MET A 50 -8.70 -8.61 -17.43
CA MET A 50 -7.65 -9.61 -17.70
C MET A 50 -6.33 -9.00 -18.11
N THR A 51 -6.35 -7.81 -18.71
CA THR A 51 -5.14 -7.14 -19.19
C THR A 51 -5.11 -5.67 -18.80
N GLY A 52 -3.95 -5.05 -18.96
CA GLY A 52 -3.79 -3.62 -18.71
C GLY A 52 -2.45 -3.11 -19.19
N THR A 53 -2.09 -1.91 -18.79
CA THR A 53 -0.85 -1.25 -19.18
C THR A 53 -0.16 -0.70 -17.95
N MET A 54 1.14 -0.96 -17.85
CA MET A 54 2.00 -0.38 -16.84
C MET A 54 2.73 0.83 -17.41
N TYR A 55 2.46 2.00 -16.82
CA TYR A 55 3.05 3.27 -17.17
C TYR A 55 4.15 3.63 -16.17
N PHE A 56 5.19 4.29 -16.69
CA PHE A 56 6.33 4.76 -15.92
C PHE A 56 6.47 6.26 -16.12
N PHE A 57 6.49 7.00 -15.03
CA PHE A 57 6.69 8.43 -15.01
C PHE A 57 7.93 8.76 -14.20
N ASN A 58 8.65 9.81 -14.58
CA ASN A 58 9.67 10.37 -13.70
C ASN A 58 9.02 11.13 -12.52
N HIS A 59 9.82 11.60 -11.57
CA HIS A 59 9.33 12.40 -10.43
C HIS A 59 8.86 13.81 -10.80
N GLU A 60 9.01 14.21 -12.05
CA GLU A 60 8.40 15.42 -12.63
C GLU A 60 7.05 15.10 -13.31
N CYS A 61 6.48 13.90 -13.07
CA CYS A 61 5.21 13.46 -13.63
C CYS A 61 5.18 13.39 -15.16
N LYS A 62 6.33 13.28 -15.83
CA LYS A 62 6.42 13.09 -17.28
C LYS A 62 6.52 11.61 -17.61
N SER A 63 5.73 11.18 -18.60
CA SER A 63 5.81 9.80 -19.07
C SER A 63 7.18 9.52 -19.66
N VAL A 64 7.78 8.40 -19.24
CA VAL A 64 9.07 7.92 -19.73
C VAL A 64 8.90 7.15 -21.04
N LEU A 65 7.77 6.46 -21.20
CA LEU A 65 7.44 5.67 -22.38
C LEU A 65 6.11 6.16 -22.95
N GLN A 66 6.05 6.41 -24.25
CA GLN A 66 4.86 7.00 -24.87
C GLN A 66 3.58 6.18 -24.64
N ASN A 67 3.69 4.84 -24.67
CA ASN A 67 2.53 3.94 -24.62
C ASN A 67 2.50 3.01 -23.39
N GLY A 68 3.44 3.17 -22.45
CA GLY A 68 3.64 2.21 -21.36
C GLY A 68 3.99 0.81 -21.86
N ILE A 69 3.92 -0.18 -20.96
CA ILE A 69 4.16 -1.60 -21.26
C ILE A 69 2.88 -2.40 -21.02
N HIS A 70 2.34 -2.98 -22.08
CA HIS A 70 1.17 -3.84 -21.98
C HIS A 70 1.46 -5.10 -21.15
N GLN A 71 0.53 -5.44 -20.26
CA GLN A 71 0.56 -6.63 -19.42
C GLN A 71 -0.56 -7.57 -19.86
N SER A 72 -0.19 -8.80 -20.24
CA SER A 72 -1.12 -9.86 -20.64
C SER A 72 -1.78 -10.58 -19.45
N ILE A 73 -1.53 -10.09 -18.23
CA ILE A 73 -1.98 -10.67 -16.96
C ILE A 73 -2.47 -9.51 -16.09
N PRO A 74 -3.55 -9.70 -15.32
CA PRO A 74 -4.10 -8.61 -14.52
C PRO A 74 -3.21 -8.31 -13.31
N VAL A 75 -3.02 -7.02 -13.03
CA VAL A 75 -2.26 -6.54 -11.87
C VAL A 75 -3.19 -5.77 -10.94
N HIS A 76 -3.56 -6.39 -9.83
CA HIS A 76 -4.50 -5.79 -8.88
C HIS A 76 -3.82 -4.94 -7.81
N HIS A 77 -2.53 -5.16 -7.60
CA HIS A 77 -1.72 -4.36 -6.70
C HIS A 77 -0.26 -4.43 -7.14
N ILE A 78 0.44 -3.30 -7.12
CA ILE A 78 1.88 -3.21 -7.31
C ILE A 78 2.57 -2.71 -6.05
N LEU A 79 3.77 -3.24 -5.78
CA LEU A 79 4.56 -2.88 -4.63
C LEU A 79 6.05 -2.89 -4.99
N CYS A 80 6.72 -1.75 -4.80
CA CYS A 80 8.14 -1.58 -5.11
C CYS A 80 9.00 -2.00 -3.91
N ASP A 81 9.88 -2.97 -4.09
CA ASP A 81 10.91 -3.35 -3.14
C ASP A 81 12.28 -2.95 -3.70
N GLN A 82 12.79 -1.80 -3.25
CA GLN A 82 14.09 -1.30 -3.70
C GLN A 82 15.25 -2.12 -3.15
N ASN A 83 15.09 -2.72 -1.97
CA ASN A 83 16.16 -3.49 -1.32
C ASN A 83 16.37 -4.83 -2.04
N ALA A 84 15.28 -5.49 -2.45
CA ALA A 84 15.35 -6.72 -3.23
C ALA A 84 15.45 -6.47 -4.76
N ASN A 85 15.36 -5.21 -5.20
CA ASN A 85 15.26 -4.82 -6.61
C ASN A 85 14.09 -5.50 -7.35
N ARG A 86 12.90 -5.50 -6.72
CA ARG A 86 11.70 -6.20 -7.21
C ARG A 86 10.51 -5.27 -7.33
N LEU A 87 9.74 -5.44 -8.41
CA LEU A 87 8.40 -4.89 -8.55
C LEU A 87 7.41 -6.05 -8.38
N TYR A 88 6.87 -6.19 -7.18
CA TYR A 88 5.87 -7.20 -6.87
C TYR A 88 4.53 -6.82 -7.51
N CYS A 89 3.87 -7.82 -8.08
CA CYS A 89 2.56 -7.73 -8.71
C CYS A 89 1.64 -8.82 -8.13
N LEU A 90 0.43 -8.42 -7.75
CA LEU A 90 -0.60 -9.32 -7.27
C LEU A 90 -1.61 -9.62 -8.39
N ASP A 91 -1.72 -10.88 -8.77
CA ASP A 91 -2.78 -11.39 -9.63
C ASP A 91 -3.77 -12.19 -8.78
N ARG A 92 -4.90 -11.54 -8.46
CA ARG A 92 -6.00 -12.13 -7.68
C ARG A 92 -6.76 -13.20 -8.44
N MET A 93 -6.73 -13.18 -9.78
CA MET A 93 -7.49 -14.13 -10.59
C MET A 93 -6.80 -15.48 -10.67
N ARG A 94 -5.46 -15.48 -10.68
CA ARG A 94 -4.65 -16.70 -10.67
C ARG A 94 -4.09 -17.03 -9.29
N CYS A 95 -4.42 -16.22 -8.30
CA CYS A 95 -4.04 -16.45 -6.92
C CYS A 95 -2.52 -16.53 -6.72
N THR A 96 -1.81 -15.59 -7.35
CA THR A 96 -0.35 -15.57 -7.37
C THR A 96 0.18 -14.18 -7.09
N ILE A 97 1.32 -14.17 -6.39
CA ILE A 97 2.23 -13.03 -6.40
C ILE A 97 3.38 -13.41 -7.33
N TYR A 98 3.70 -12.50 -8.23
CA TYR A 98 4.89 -12.58 -9.06
C TYR A 98 5.65 -11.26 -8.97
N TYR A 99 6.84 -11.22 -9.56
CA TYR A 99 7.59 -9.99 -9.64
C TYR A 99 8.35 -9.86 -10.97
N HIS A 100 8.59 -8.60 -11.31
CA HIS A 100 9.61 -8.19 -12.26
C HIS A 100 10.84 -7.70 -11.52
N THR A 101 11.98 -7.64 -12.19
CA THR A 101 13.09 -6.81 -11.73
C THR A 101 12.64 -5.35 -11.74
N LEU A 102 12.91 -4.59 -10.70
CA LEU A 102 12.61 -3.16 -10.69
C LEU A 102 13.61 -2.44 -11.61
N PRO A 103 13.16 -1.64 -12.60
CA PRO A 103 14.08 -0.94 -13.49
C PRO A 103 14.81 0.18 -12.75
N ASN A 104 16.13 0.31 -12.96
CA ASN A 104 16.94 1.37 -12.35
C ASN A 104 17.06 2.62 -13.24
N ASN A 105 16.79 2.49 -14.53
CA ASN A 105 16.83 3.57 -15.52
C ASN A 105 15.85 3.30 -16.67
N LEU A 106 15.67 4.29 -17.55
CA LEU A 106 14.68 4.26 -18.63
C LEU A 106 14.94 3.11 -19.63
N ASN A 107 16.22 2.82 -19.91
CA ASN A 107 16.63 1.84 -20.91
C ASN A 107 16.38 0.39 -20.47
N GLU A 108 16.22 0.16 -19.16
CA GLU A 108 15.99 -1.17 -18.59
C GLU A 108 14.51 -1.56 -18.56
N ILE A 109 13.58 -0.60 -18.68
CA ILE A 109 12.15 -0.82 -18.41
C ILE A 109 11.60 -2.00 -19.23
N GLU A 110 11.78 -1.99 -20.55
CA GLU A 110 11.27 -3.07 -21.41
C GLU A 110 11.87 -4.43 -21.04
N THR A 111 13.18 -4.48 -20.79
CA THR A 111 13.89 -5.72 -20.45
C THR A 111 13.42 -6.28 -19.11
N CYS A 112 13.28 -5.42 -18.10
CA CYS A 112 12.76 -5.78 -16.78
C CYS A 112 11.34 -6.33 -16.84
N MET A 113 10.47 -5.71 -17.66
CA MET A 113 9.06 -6.11 -17.78
C MET A 113 8.85 -7.36 -18.64
N LYS A 114 9.82 -7.75 -19.49
CA LYS A 114 9.75 -9.01 -20.27
C LYS A 114 9.86 -10.26 -19.39
N THR A 115 10.63 -10.19 -18.32
CA THR A 115 10.89 -11.35 -17.45
C THR A 115 10.01 -11.30 -16.23
N ARG A 116 9.14 -12.29 -16.10
CA ARG A 116 8.31 -12.51 -14.93
C ARG A 116 8.85 -13.68 -14.14
N ARG A 117 8.89 -13.54 -12.81
CA ARG A 117 9.23 -14.63 -11.90
C ARG A 117 8.11 -14.82 -10.90
N ASP A 118 7.64 -16.05 -10.78
CA ASP A 118 6.63 -16.39 -9.78
C ASP A 118 7.30 -16.31 -8.40
N PHE A 119 6.59 -15.70 -7.44
CA PHE A 119 7.03 -15.65 -6.05
C PHE A 119 6.32 -16.73 -5.25
N THR A 120 4.99 -16.69 -5.20
CA THR A 120 4.20 -17.70 -4.51
C THR A 120 2.81 -17.82 -5.13
N GLN A 121 2.18 -18.97 -4.94
CA GLN A 121 0.80 -19.25 -5.33
C GLN A 121 0.02 -19.71 -4.10
N PHE A 122 -1.23 -19.30 -4.00
CA PHE A 122 -2.10 -19.62 -2.87
C PHE A 122 -3.34 -20.42 -3.31
N ASN A 123 -3.84 -21.26 -2.40
CA ASN A 123 -4.68 -22.44 -2.71
C ASN A 123 -6.18 -22.16 -2.94
N SER A 124 -6.63 -20.91 -2.91
CA SER A 124 -8.04 -20.56 -3.12
C SER A 124 -8.16 -19.23 -3.85
N ASN A 125 -9.37 -18.85 -4.27
CA ASN A 125 -9.70 -17.49 -4.70
C ASN A 125 -9.72 -16.55 -3.48
N TYR A 126 -8.59 -16.47 -2.78
CA TYR A 126 -8.35 -15.51 -1.72
C TYR A 126 -8.71 -14.13 -2.31
N GLY A 127 -9.57 -13.38 -1.61
CA GLY A 127 -9.85 -11.98 -1.91
C GLY A 127 -8.64 -11.10 -1.56
N ALA A 128 -7.45 -11.46 -2.05
CA ALA A 128 -6.17 -10.86 -1.71
C ALA A 128 -6.17 -9.41 -2.15
N PHE A 129 -6.38 -8.47 -1.23
CA PHE A 129 -6.69 -7.10 -1.58
C PHE A 129 -5.45 -6.23 -1.69
N LYS A 130 -4.43 -6.48 -0.86
CA LYS A 130 -3.29 -5.56 -0.75
C LYS A 130 -2.02 -6.31 -0.36
N MET A 131 -0.91 -5.97 -0.99
CA MET A 131 0.42 -6.39 -0.54
C MET A 131 1.03 -5.33 0.39
N LEU A 132 1.79 -5.79 1.36
CA LEU A 132 2.53 -5.01 2.36
C LEU A 132 3.92 -5.63 2.52
N GLN A 133 4.89 -4.85 3.00
CA GLN A 133 6.25 -5.37 3.15
C GLN A 133 7.03 -4.67 4.26
N ASN A 134 8.05 -5.36 4.77
CA ASN A 134 9.24 -4.76 5.39
C ASN A 134 10.49 -5.25 4.64
N ASP A 135 11.69 -5.18 5.23
CA ASP A 135 12.91 -5.58 4.54
C ASP A 135 13.00 -7.10 4.26
N GLU A 136 12.35 -7.93 5.07
CA GLU A 136 12.49 -9.40 5.04
C GLU A 136 11.22 -10.11 4.60
N ILE A 137 10.06 -9.49 4.79
CA ILE A 137 8.76 -10.14 4.73
C ILE A 137 7.88 -9.44 3.72
N LEU A 138 7.22 -10.24 2.89
CA LEU A 138 6.10 -9.83 2.07
C LEU A 138 4.82 -10.35 2.74
N GLY A 139 3.90 -9.46 3.03
CA GLY A 139 2.56 -9.79 3.49
C GLY A 139 1.55 -9.57 2.38
N PHE A 140 0.50 -10.38 2.37
CA PHE A 140 -0.72 -10.05 1.63
C PHE A 140 -1.94 -10.17 2.54
N TYR A 141 -2.85 -9.23 2.39
CA TYR A 141 -4.11 -9.19 3.12
C TYR A 141 -5.20 -9.88 2.30
N GLU A 142 -5.80 -10.93 2.85
CA GLU A 142 -7.05 -11.51 2.37
C GLU A 142 -8.23 -10.85 3.09
N ARG A 143 -9.12 -10.24 2.31
CA ARG A 143 -10.30 -9.56 2.86
C ARG A 143 -11.39 -10.53 3.36
N ASN A 144 -11.59 -11.67 2.71
CA ASN A 144 -12.72 -12.57 3.02
C ASN A 144 -12.55 -13.23 4.39
N GLU A 145 -11.38 -13.79 4.67
CA GLU A 145 -11.04 -14.41 5.95
C GLU A 145 -10.37 -13.43 6.92
N CYS A 146 -10.27 -12.15 6.56
CA CYS A 146 -9.55 -11.12 7.30
C CYS A 146 -8.19 -11.60 7.82
N THR A 147 -7.41 -12.20 6.92
CA THR A 147 -6.16 -12.87 7.26
C THR A 147 -4.99 -12.19 6.57
N VAL A 148 -3.87 -12.05 7.28
CA VAL A 148 -2.59 -11.61 6.73
C VAL A 148 -1.72 -12.82 6.57
N HIS A 149 -1.35 -13.11 5.34
CA HIS A 149 -0.44 -14.19 5.02
C HIS A 149 0.96 -13.59 4.87
N LEU A 150 1.93 -14.16 5.57
CA LEU A 150 3.28 -13.63 5.62
C LEU A 150 4.26 -14.61 4.99
N TYR A 151 5.15 -14.09 4.16
CA TYR A 151 6.11 -14.87 3.39
C TYR A 151 7.51 -14.30 3.57
N ASP A 152 8.49 -15.19 3.66
CA ASP A 152 9.89 -14.83 3.59
C ASP A 152 10.22 -14.38 2.16
N LYS A 153 10.78 -13.18 1.99
CA LYS A 153 11.08 -12.66 0.66
C LYS A 153 12.21 -13.40 -0.04
N LYS A 154 13.12 -14.03 0.68
CA LYS A 154 14.26 -14.75 0.11
C LYS A 154 13.86 -16.14 -0.33
N THR A 155 13.15 -16.89 0.52
CA THR A 155 12.78 -18.29 0.23
C THR A 155 11.42 -18.43 -0.44
N ALA A 156 10.58 -17.39 -0.39
CA ALA A 156 9.17 -17.42 -0.79
C ALA A 156 8.30 -18.41 0.02
N GLU A 157 8.84 -18.94 1.11
CA GLU A 157 8.11 -19.82 2.01
C GLU A 157 7.16 -19.03 2.90
N LYS A 158 6.02 -19.63 3.20
CA LYS A 158 5.03 -19.06 4.12
C LYS A 158 5.56 -19.14 5.55
N LEU A 159 5.58 -18.01 6.24
CA LEU A 159 6.04 -17.88 7.62
C LEU A 159 4.91 -18.09 8.63
N ASP A 160 3.77 -17.43 8.44
CA ASP A 160 2.64 -17.47 9.38
C ASP A 160 1.36 -16.91 8.73
N ASP A 161 0.21 -17.22 9.37
CA ASP A 161 -1.08 -16.58 9.15
C ASP A 161 -1.50 -15.78 10.39
N PHE A 162 -1.87 -14.53 10.14
CA PHE A 162 -2.42 -13.65 11.14
C PHE A 162 -3.91 -13.43 10.87
N LYS A 163 -4.77 -14.13 11.62
CA LYS A 163 -6.22 -13.93 11.60
C LYS A 163 -6.60 -12.70 12.41
N CYS A 164 -7.32 -11.77 11.79
CA CYS A 164 -7.73 -10.51 12.40
C CYS A 164 -9.09 -10.59 13.12
N GLU A 165 -9.61 -11.80 13.35
CA GLU A 165 -10.96 -12.08 13.82
C GLU A 165 -11.31 -11.36 15.14
N HIS A 166 -10.35 -11.18 16.06
CA HIS A 166 -10.60 -10.60 17.38
C HIS A 166 -10.96 -9.10 17.37
N PHE A 167 -10.85 -8.44 16.22
CA PHE A 167 -11.16 -7.01 16.08
C PHE A 167 -12.30 -6.75 15.08
N MET A 168 -13.00 -7.80 14.63
CA MET A 168 -13.99 -7.74 13.53
C MET A 168 -15.40 -7.35 13.95
N ASP A 169 -15.75 -7.47 15.23
CA ASP A 169 -17.14 -7.31 15.68
C ASP A 169 -17.65 -5.86 15.64
N LYS A 170 -16.75 -4.85 15.62
CA LYS A 170 -17.13 -3.43 15.78
C LYS A 170 -16.77 -2.50 14.61
N TYR A 171 -15.97 -2.92 13.64
CA TYR A 171 -15.36 -2.02 12.65
C TYR A 171 -15.68 -2.43 11.20
N GLU A 172 -15.79 -1.46 10.28
CA GLU A 172 -16.36 -1.64 8.92
C GLU A 172 -15.28 -1.84 7.86
N SER A 173 -14.15 -1.17 8.03
CA SER A 173 -13.07 -1.17 7.05
C SER A 173 -11.76 -1.59 7.72
N TRP A 174 -11.04 -2.48 7.04
CA TRP A 174 -9.70 -2.88 7.39
C TRP A 174 -8.75 -2.41 6.29
N GLY A 175 -7.75 -1.64 6.67
CA GLY A 175 -6.59 -1.42 5.84
C GLY A 175 -5.37 -1.88 6.61
N ILE A 176 -4.70 -2.94 6.17
CA ILE A 176 -3.34 -3.19 6.66
C ILE A 176 -2.43 -2.16 6.03
N ILE A 177 -1.64 -1.50 6.88
CA ILE A 177 -0.87 -0.34 6.46
C ILE A 177 0.60 -0.72 6.32
N ALA A 178 1.15 -1.52 7.25
CA ALA A 178 2.54 -1.98 7.15
C ALA A 178 2.85 -3.20 8.04
N ILE A 179 4.03 -3.77 7.78
CA ILE A 179 4.78 -4.67 8.67
C ILE A 179 5.94 -3.84 9.24
N ARG A 180 6.12 -3.78 10.56
CA ARG A 180 7.29 -3.10 11.13
C ARG A 180 8.57 -3.88 10.94
N LYS A 181 9.68 -3.14 10.80
CA LYS A 181 11.03 -3.70 10.59
C LYS A 181 11.64 -4.34 11.84
N ASP A 182 11.38 -3.76 13.01
CA ASP A 182 12.14 -4.00 14.25
C ASP A 182 11.53 -5.09 15.15
N ASN A 183 10.21 -5.21 15.15
CA ASN A 183 9.50 -6.11 16.06
C ASN A 183 8.60 -7.11 15.35
N ASN A 184 8.62 -7.13 14.01
CA ASN A 184 7.68 -7.91 13.21
C ASN A 184 6.24 -7.69 13.70
N SER A 185 5.87 -6.48 14.14
CA SER A 185 4.48 -6.18 14.46
C SER A 185 3.73 -5.79 13.18
N LEU A 186 2.43 -6.04 13.17
CA LEU A 186 1.53 -5.64 12.10
C LEU A 186 0.80 -4.38 12.51
N ILE A 187 0.71 -3.42 11.60
CA ILE A 187 -0.03 -2.17 11.82
C ILE A 187 -1.31 -2.21 10.99
N PHE A 188 -2.42 -2.16 11.69
CA PHE A 188 -3.78 -2.18 11.15
C PHE A 188 -4.44 -0.82 11.32
N LYS A 189 -5.15 -0.37 10.30
CA LYS A 189 -6.16 0.68 10.41
C LYS A 189 -7.52 0.02 10.46
N VAL A 190 -8.35 0.43 11.40
CA VAL A 190 -9.78 0.16 11.38
C VAL A 190 -10.57 1.46 11.49
N ASP A 191 -11.70 1.51 10.77
CA ASP A 191 -12.66 2.62 10.87
C ASP A 191 -13.94 2.12 11.59
N GLU A 192 -14.44 2.90 12.54
CA GLU A 192 -15.69 2.61 13.26
C GLU A 192 -16.88 2.61 12.29
N ARG A 193 -17.80 1.65 12.50
CA ARG A 193 -19.00 1.41 11.67
C ARG A 193 -20.05 2.52 11.69
N ASP A 194 -19.81 3.63 12.40
CA ASP A 194 -20.87 4.61 12.58
C ASP A 194 -21.17 5.35 11.27
N ASP A 195 -22.34 5.04 10.71
CA ASP A 195 -22.80 5.44 9.37
C ASP A 195 -23.42 6.84 9.33
N HIS A 196 -23.58 7.48 10.49
CA HIS A 196 -24.33 8.74 10.57
C HIS A 196 -23.49 9.99 10.32
N ASP A 197 -22.15 9.92 10.38
CA ASP A 197 -21.30 11.04 10.01
C ASP A 197 -19.88 10.61 9.59
N ALA A 198 -19.65 10.55 8.27
CA ALA A 198 -18.34 10.22 7.71
C ALA A 198 -17.22 11.19 8.16
N ALA A 199 -17.55 12.43 8.58
CA ALA A 199 -16.56 13.40 9.06
C ALA A 199 -16.13 13.17 10.53
N ASN A 200 -16.94 12.44 11.30
CA ASN A 200 -16.70 12.10 12.70
C ASN A 200 -16.35 10.62 12.91
N ARG A 201 -16.12 9.86 11.83
CA ARG A 201 -15.64 8.49 11.94
C ARG A 201 -14.37 8.42 12.77
N GLN A 202 -14.41 7.54 13.75
CA GLN A 202 -13.24 7.22 14.53
C GLN A 202 -12.35 6.26 13.76
N HIS A 203 -11.07 6.60 13.74
CA HIS A 203 -10.00 5.82 13.14
C HIS A 203 -9.15 5.27 14.27
N ILE A 204 -9.00 3.94 14.28
CA ILE A 204 -8.15 3.27 15.25
C ILE A 204 -7.00 2.61 14.50
N VAL A 205 -5.78 2.91 14.93
CA VAL A 205 -4.58 2.26 14.45
C VAL A 205 -4.11 1.30 15.53
N TYR A 206 -4.16 0.01 15.23
CA TYR A 206 -3.64 -1.03 16.11
C TYR A 206 -2.25 -1.44 15.66
N GLU A 207 -1.35 -1.55 16.63
CA GLU A 207 -0.13 -2.32 16.47
C GLU A 207 -0.30 -3.64 17.19
N VAL A 208 -0.09 -4.73 16.45
CA VAL A 208 -0.28 -6.09 16.96
C VAL A 208 1.01 -6.86 16.84
N SER A 209 1.39 -7.54 17.93
CA SER A 209 2.53 -8.45 17.94
C SER A 209 2.24 -9.67 17.08
N ARG A 210 3.16 -10.04 16.18
CA ARG A 210 3.02 -11.31 15.43
C ARG A 210 3.18 -12.54 16.32
N SER A 211 4.07 -12.49 17.31
CA SER A 211 4.38 -13.65 18.14
C SER A 211 3.25 -13.98 19.13
N THR A 212 2.71 -12.96 19.81
CA THR A 212 1.66 -13.15 20.82
C THR A 212 0.26 -12.96 20.27
N LYS A 213 0.13 -12.38 19.08
CA LYS A 213 -1.14 -12.00 18.45
C LYS A 213 -1.99 -11.02 19.29
N GLN A 214 -1.34 -10.25 20.17
CA GLN A 214 -1.97 -9.27 21.05
C GLN A 214 -1.71 -7.83 20.59
N ILE A 215 -2.66 -6.93 20.84
CA ILE A 215 -2.45 -5.48 20.69
C ILE A 215 -1.35 -5.07 21.66
N ILE A 216 -0.29 -4.46 21.12
CA ILE A 216 0.81 -3.91 21.90
C ILE A 216 0.77 -2.37 21.95
N SER A 217 0.06 -1.74 21.02
CA SER A 217 -0.20 -0.31 21.03
C SER A 217 -1.47 0.02 20.25
N GLN A 218 -2.14 1.11 20.64
CA GLN A 218 -3.29 1.64 19.92
C GLN A 218 -3.24 3.17 19.86
N ILE A 219 -3.67 3.73 18.74
CA ILE A 219 -3.91 5.15 18.55
C ILE A 219 -5.36 5.31 18.10
N GLN A 220 -6.15 6.09 18.82
CA GLN A 220 -7.56 6.35 18.52
C GLN A 220 -7.71 7.83 18.21
N LEU A 221 -8.25 8.14 17.04
CA LEU A 221 -8.34 9.49 16.52
C LEU A 221 -9.64 9.70 15.75
N ASN A 222 -10.16 10.92 15.78
CA ASN A 222 -11.30 11.32 14.96
C ASN A 222 -10.81 12.20 13.80
N SER A 223 -11.59 12.26 12.72
CA SER A 223 -11.36 13.19 11.60
C SER A 223 -9.98 13.05 10.93
N VAL A 224 -9.48 11.82 10.82
CA VAL A 224 -8.22 11.51 10.12
C VAL A 224 -8.49 11.53 8.62
N PHE A 225 -7.83 12.43 7.89
CA PHE A 225 -7.99 12.51 6.43
C PHE A 225 -6.87 11.77 5.67
N GLY A 226 -5.77 11.42 6.33
CA GLY A 226 -4.66 10.71 5.71
C GLY A 226 -3.71 10.09 6.73
N MET A 227 -3.04 9.01 6.33
CA MET A 227 -2.07 8.29 7.16
C MET A 227 -0.97 7.69 6.30
N ILE A 228 0.25 7.78 6.77
CA ILE A 228 1.44 7.16 6.16
C ILE A 228 2.27 6.52 7.28
N ILE A 229 2.92 5.41 6.97
CA ILE A 229 3.96 4.84 7.82
C ILE A 229 5.30 5.24 7.24
N GLY A 230 6.05 6.01 8.00
CA GLY A 230 7.35 6.51 7.60
C GLY A 230 8.44 5.44 7.64
N PRO A 231 9.61 5.73 7.05
CA PRO A 231 10.71 4.77 6.91
C PRO A 231 11.36 4.38 8.25
N ASN A 232 11.17 5.15 9.31
CA ASN A 232 11.64 4.88 10.66
C ASN A 232 10.54 4.29 11.56
N ASN A 233 9.54 3.64 10.95
CA ASN A 233 8.39 3.03 11.62
C ASN A 233 7.51 4.03 12.39
N GLU A 234 7.59 5.32 12.07
CA GLU A 234 6.69 6.34 12.57
C GLU A 234 5.31 6.25 11.89
N VAL A 235 4.23 6.46 12.66
CA VAL A 235 2.90 6.61 12.09
C VAL A 235 2.62 8.11 11.98
N ILE A 236 2.52 8.61 10.75
CA ILE A 236 2.23 10.02 10.45
C ILE A 236 0.76 10.13 10.04
N LEU A 237 0.03 10.99 10.74
CA LEU A 237 -1.42 11.14 10.61
C LEU A 237 -1.76 12.60 10.32
N GLY A 238 -2.58 12.82 9.30
CA GLY A 238 -3.22 14.11 9.03
C GLY A 238 -4.58 14.17 9.71
N ILE A 239 -4.75 15.10 10.64
CA ILE A 239 -5.99 15.28 11.42
C ILE A 239 -6.62 16.61 11.03
N ARG A 240 -7.89 16.56 10.64
CA ARG A 240 -8.68 17.75 10.32
C ARG A 240 -9.15 18.40 11.63
N GLN A 241 -8.92 19.71 11.79
CA GLN A 241 -9.46 20.48 12.91
C GLN A 241 -10.71 21.27 12.49
N THR A 242 -10.72 21.78 11.27
CA THR A 242 -11.86 22.48 10.66
C THR A 242 -11.99 22.12 9.19
N LYS A 243 -12.96 22.69 8.47
CA LYS A 243 -13.09 22.47 7.02
C LYS A 243 -11.81 22.83 6.24
N ASP A 244 -11.10 23.88 6.69
CA ASP A 244 -9.99 24.48 5.95
C ASP A 244 -8.64 24.38 6.69
N SER A 245 -8.60 23.71 7.86
CA SER A 245 -7.37 23.55 8.65
C SER A 245 -7.21 22.16 9.27
N GLY A 246 -5.97 21.77 9.50
CA GLY A 246 -5.60 20.51 10.13
C GLY A 246 -4.20 20.54 10.73
N ILE A 247 -3.85 19.47 11.43
CA ILE A 247 -2.54 19.25 12.02
C ILE A 247 -1.95 17.93 11.54
N ILE A 248 -0.62 17.83 11.54
CA ILE A 248 0.10 16.58 11.33
C ILE A 248 0.58 16.09 12.69
N GLN A 249 0.21 14.87 13.05
CA GLN A 249 0.72 14.19 14.23
C GLN A 249 1.63 13.05 13.83
N CYS A 250 2.76 12.92 14.52
CA CYS A 250 3.75 11.87 14.29
C CYS A 250 3.90 11.04 15.56
N TYR A 251 3.61 9.75 15.45
CA TYR A 251 3.73 8.78 16.53
C TYR A 251 4.98 7.95 16.30
N ILE A 252 6.01 8.20 17.11
CA ILE A 252 7.26 7.46 17.10
C ILE A 252 7.24 6.50 18.28
N ARG A 253 7.43 5.21 17.99
CA ARG A 253 7.64 4.22 19.06
C ARG A 253 9.06 4.39 19.60
N LYS A 254 9.16 4.50 20.93
CA LYS A 254 10.43 4.49 21.65
C LYS A 254 10.83 3.07 22.01
#